data_AF-A0A7D5S2Y5-F1
#
_entry.id   AF-A0A7D5S2Y5-F1
#
_cell.length_a   1.000
_cell.length_b   1.000
_cell.length_c   1.000
_cell.angle_alpha   90.00
_cell.angle_beta   90.00
_cell.angle_gamma   90.00
#
_symmetry.space_group_name_H-M   'P 1'
#
loop_
_entity.id
_entity.type
_entity.pdbx_description
1 polymer ?
#
loop_
_entity_poly.entity_id
_entity_poly.type
_entity_poly.pdbx_seq_one_letter_code
_entity_poly.pdbx_strand_id
1 'polypeptide(L)'
;MQALAELAQVSKSMICKIEQNKVQPTLDVAARLAAALDRTLSEMLHPNVKARTVYIPAGEQAVWHDAQHIIRKLLSPVFEGMTLEWLQVTLPAQTSISCLPMPLGGEKYVYMLKGELEIPVAGEKIC
;
A
#
# COMPACT_ATOMS: atom_id res chain seq x y z
N MET A 1 29.85 -10.72 14.47
CA MET A 1 30.13 -10.85 13.02
C MET A 1 30.62 -12.23 12.61
N GLN A 2 31.63 -12.83 13.24
CA GLN A 2 32.15 -14.15 12.81
C GLN A 2 31.10 -15.27 12.91
N ALA A 3 30.40 -15.37 14.04
CA ALA A 3 29.30 -16.33 14.21
C ALA A 3 28.16 -16.14 13.18
N LEU A 4 27.83 -14.89 12.82
CA LEU A 4 26.83 -14.60 11.78
C LEU A 4 27.31 -15.06 10.39
N ALA A 5 28.60 -14.86 10.09
CA ALA A 5 29.21 -15.31 8.84
C ALA A 5 29.14 -16.84 8.70
N GLU A 6 29.39 -17.55 9.79
CA GLU A 6 29.30 -19.01 9.85
C GLU A 6 27.85 -19.49 9.68
N LEU A 7 26.91 -18.92 10.44
CA LEU A 7 25.49 -19.28 10.36
C LEU A 7 24.89 -18.99 8.99
N ALA A 8 25.22 -17.86 8.37
CA ALA A 8 24.74 -17.48 7.04
C ALA A 8 25.55 -18.12 5.91
N GLN A 9 26.62 -18.86 6.21
CA GLN A 9 27.55 -19.47 5.24
C GLN A 9 28.11 -18.45 4.22
N VAL A 10 28.54 -17.29 4.71
CA VAL A 10 29.18 -16.24 3.90
C VAL A 10 30.46 -15.77 4.57
N SER A 11 31.34 -15.09 3.83
CA SER A 11 32.54 -14.52 4.46
C SER A 11 32.20 -13.27 5.28
N LYS A 12 32.94 -13.04 6.37
CA LYS A 12 32.90 -11.77 7.13
C LYS A 12 33.13 -10.55 6.22
N SER A 13 34.01 -10.69 5.22
CA SER A 13 34.28 -9.63 4.23
C SER A 13 33.05 -9.32 3.38
N MET A 14 32.28 -10.34 2.98
CA MET A 14 31.04 -10.16 2.22
C MET A 14 30.00 -9.41 3.05
N ILE A 15 29.80 -9.79 4.32
CA ILE A 15 28.89 -9.05 5.23
C ILE A 15 29.31 -7.58 5.32
N CYS A 16 30.60 -7.32 5.56
CA CYS A 16 31.10 -5.96 5.70
C CYS A 16 30.94 -5.12 4.42
N LYS A 17 31.09 -5.74 3.24
CA LYS A 17 30.83 -5.09 1.96
C LYS A 17 29.33 -4.82 1.73
N ILE A 18 28.45 -5.73 2.16
CA ILE A 18 27.00 -5.58 2.07
C ILE A 18 26.55 -4.40 2.96
N GLU A 19 26.97 -4.37 4.24
CA GLU A 19 26.62 -3.29 5.18
C GLU A 19 27.10 -1.90 4.71
N GLN A 20 28.19 -1.85 3.95
CA GLN A 20 28.74 -0.63 3.37
C GLN A 20 28.14 -0.27 1.99
N ASN A 21 27.11 -0.98 1.53
CA ASN A 21 26.51 -0.84 0.19
C ASN A 21 27.53 -0.97 -0.96
N LYS A 22 28.65 -1.67 -0.75
CA LYS A 22 29.70 -1.89 -1.77
C LYS A 22 29.39 -3.05 -2.72
N VAL A 23 28.52 -3.97 -2.30
CA VAL A 23 28.02 -5.09 -3.11
C VAL A 23 26.55 -5.32 -2.80
N GLN A 24 25.76 -5.66 -3.83
CA GLN A 24 24.40 -6.14 -3.62
C GLN A 24 24.43 -7.66 -3.41
N PRO A 25 23.83 -8.19 -2.32
CA PRO A 25 23.72 -9.63 -2.13
C PRO A 25 22.77 -10.24 -3.17
N THR A 26 23.01 -11.49 -3.54
CA THR A 26 21.99 -12.28 -4.24
C THR A 26 20.82 -12.57 -3.30
N LEU A 27 19.67 -12.93 -3.86
CA LEU A 27 18.48 -13.29 -3.08
C LEU A 27 18.76 -14.42 -2.08
N ASP A 28 19.53 -15.43 -2.49
CA ASP A 28 19.97 -16.54 -1.64
C ASP A 28 20.83 -16.06 -0.46
N VAL A 29 21.82 -15.20 -0.72
CA VAL A 29 22.68 -14.64 0.33
C VAL A 29 21.86 -13.78 1.31
N ALA A 30 20.93 -12.97 0.80
CA ALA A 30 20.04 -12.17 1.64
C ALA A 30 19.13 -13.05 2.50
N ALA A 31 18.56 -14.13 1.95
CA ALA A 31 17.70 -15.07 2.68
C ALA A 31 18.47 -15.80 3.80
N ARG A 32 19.70 -16.25 3.52
CA ARG A 32 20.57 -16.89 4.54
C ARG A 32 20.96 -15.93 5.66
N LEU A 33 21.26 -14.68 5.33
CA LEU A 33 21.55 -13.65 6.32
C LEU A 33 20.34 -13.37 7.20
N ALA A 34 19.13 -13.29 6.62
CA ALA A 34 17.90 -13.12 7.38
C ALA A 34 17.67 -14.27 8.36
N ALA A 35 17.76 -15.51 7.90
CA ALA A 35 17.60 -16.70 8.73
C ALA A 35 18.63 -16.75 9.88
N ALA A 36 19.88 -16.41 9.61
CA ALA A 36 20.94 -16.37 10.62
C ALA A 36 20.75 -15.24 11.66
N LEU A 37 19.92 -14.24 11.36
CA LEU A 37 19.52 -13.16 12.27
C LEU A 37 18.18 -13.43 12.98
N ASP A 38 17.62 -14.63 12.81
CA ASP A 38 16.29 -14.99 13.32
C ASP A 38 15.19 -14.04 12.80
N ARG A 39 15.29 -13.68 11.51
CA ARG A 39 14.34 -12.84 10.77
C ARG A 39 13.96 -13.50 9.46
N THR A 40 12.81 -13.14 8.93
CA THR A 40 12.43 -13.44 7.55
C THR A 40 13.05 -12.43 6.60
N LEU A 41 13.30 -12.84 5.34
CA LEU A 41 13.74 -11.91 4.30
C LEU A 41 12.71 -10.78 4.10
N SER A 42 11.42 -11.09 4.23
CA SER A 42 10.34 -10.09 4.11
C SER A 42 10.47 -8.99 5.16
N GLU A 43 10.75 -9.32 6.43
CA GLU A 43 10.95 -8.31 7.50
C GLU A 43 12.18 -7.43 7.26
N MET A 44 13.23 -7.95 6.64
CA MET A 44 14.43 -7.16 6.32
C MET A 44 14.21 -6.22 5.13
N LEU A 45 13.38 -6.62 4.16
CA LEU A 45 13.04 -5.80 2.99
C LEU A 45 11.92 -4.80 3.28
N HIS A 46 10.98 -5.16 4.15
CA HIS A 46 9.87 -4.33 4.59
C HIS A 46 9.94 -4.17 6.11
N PRO A 47 10.89 -3.36 6.62
CA PRO A 47 10.96 -3.09 8.04
C PRO A 47 9.62 -2.57 8.53
N ASN A 48 9.12 -3.11 9.64
CA ASN A 48 7.89 -2.66 10.30
C ASN A 48 7.91 -1.14 10.42
N VAL A 49 7.20 -0.46 9.50
CA VAL A 49 7.05 0.98 9.54
C VAL A 49 6.21 1.24 10.78
N LYS A 50 6.82 1.81 11.82
CA LYS A 50 6.08 2.25 13.02
C LYS A 50 4.84 3.00 12.53
N ALA A 51 3.67 2.63 13.08
CA ALA A 51 2.40 3.25 12.73
C ALA A 51 2.59 4.77 12.73
N ARG A 52 2.61 5.35 11.53
CA ARG A 52 2.81 6.78 11.34
C ARG A 52 1.43 7.37 11.21
N THR A 53 1.05 8.22 12.16
CA THR A 53 -0.12 9.08 11.96
C THR A 53 0.24 10.05 10.84
N VAL A 54 -0.45 9.92 9.70
CA VAL A 54 -0.34 10.86 8.59
C VAL A 54 -1.56 11.77 8.65
N TYR A 55 -1.32 13.06 8.83
CA TYR A 55 -2.35 14.09 8.75
C TYR A 55 -2.21 14.80 7.41
N ILE A 56 -3.29 14.82 6.63
CA ILE A 56 -3.37 15.55 5.35
C ILE A 56 -4.48 16.60 5.50
N PRO A 57 -4.13 17.89 5.62
CA PRO A 57 -5.14 18.93 5.73
C PRO A 57 -5.95 19.03 4.43
N ALA A 58 -7.18 19.53 4.52
CA ALA A 58 -8.13 19.56 3.40
C ALA A 58 -7.60 20.26 2.13
N GLY A 59 -6.71 21.24 2.28
CA GLY A 59 -6.09 21.96 1.16
C GLY A 59 -4.95 21.21 0.46
N GLU A 60 -4.45 20.13 1.06
CA GLU A 60 -3.35 19.30 0.52
C GLU A 60 -3.85 17.95 0.00
N GLN A 61 -5.14 17.64 0.18
CA GLN A 61 -5.75 16.43 -0.34
C GLN A 61 -5.75 16.48 -1.86
N ALA A 62 -5.30 15.39 -2.49
CA ALA A 62 -5.29 15.29 -3.94
C ALA A 62 -6.73 15.30 -4.47
N VAL A 63 -6.97 16.19 -5.43
CA VAL A 63 -8.27 16.34 -6.10
C VAL A 63 -8.10 16.18 -7.59
N TRP A 64 -8.95 15.38 -8.20
CA TRP A 64 -8.98 15.18 -9.65
C TRP A 64 -10.39 15.46 -10.19
N HIS A 65 -10.41 16.02 -11.39
CA HIS A 65 -11.61 16.22 -12.19
C HIS A 65 -11.52 15.33 -13.42
N ASP A 66 -12.59 14.62 -13.73
CA ASP A 66 -12.68 13.90 -15.00
C ASP A 66 -13.46 14.68 -16.05
N ALA A 67 -13.52 14.12 -17.26
CA ALA A 67 -14.21 14.70 -18.41
C ALA A 67 -15.74 14.82 -18.21
N GLN A 68 -16.31 14.14 -17.21
CA GLN A 68 -17.74 14.18 -16.87
C GLN A 68 -18.03 15.12 -15.69
N HIS A 69 -17.07 15.98 -15.32
CA HIS A 69 -17.16 16.89 -14.17
C HIS A 69 -17.32 16.18 -12.81
N ILE A 70 -16.95 14.90 -12.72
CA ILE A 70 -16.88 14.21 -11.43
C ILE A 70 -15.66 14.71 -10.69
N ILE A 71 -15.85 15.02 -9.41
CA ILE A 71 -14.78 15.45 -8.52
C ILE A 71 -14.43 14.28 -7.62
N ARG A 72 -13.17 13.87 -7.62
CA ARG A 72 -12.62 12.84 -6.73
C ARG A 72 -11.60 13.47 -5.81
N LYS A 73 -11.75 13.28 -4.51
CA LYS A 73 -10.83 13.77 -3.49
C LYS A 73 -10.33 12.59 -2.65
N LEU A 74 -9.01 12.40 -2.61
CA LEU A 74 -8.39 11.36 -1.80
C LEU A 74 -8.20 11.84 -0.37
N LEU A 75 -8.80 11.11 0.57
CA LEU A 75 -8.78 11.41 2.00
C LEU A 75 -7.75 10.55 2.75
N SER A 76 -7.43 9.37 2.22
CA SER A 76 -6.36 8.53 2.77
C SER A 76 -4.99 8.96 2.23
N PRO A 77 -3.90 8.76 3.01
CA PRO A 77 -2.54 8.92 2.49
C PRO A 77 -2.22 7.92 1.38
N VAL A 78 -1.07 8.05 0.70
CA VAL A 78 -0.56 7.06 -0.26
C VAL A 78 0.87 6.71 0.11
N PHE A 79 1.11 5.44 0.46
CA PHE A 79 2.44 4.91 0.72
C PHE A 79 2.46 3.40 0.50
N GLU A 80 3.66 2.84 0.38
CA GLU A 80 3.88 1.42 0.14
C GLU A 80 3.30 0.54 1.27
N GLY A 81 2.58 -0.52 0.91
CA GLY A 81 1.94 -1.43 1.85
C GLY A 81 0.57 -0.98 2.37
N MET A 82 0.05 0.17 1.94
CA MET A 82 -1.30 0.59 2.29
C MET A 82 -2.37 -0.25 1.58
N THR A 83 -3.38 -0.69 2.34
CA THR A 83 -4.49 -1.54 1.84
C THR A 83 -5.85 -0.82 1.83
N LEU A 84 -5.90 0.45 2.25
CA LEU A 84 -7.11 1.25 2.33
C LEU A 84 -7.07 2.39 1.32
N GLU A 85 -8.14 2.56 0.56
CA GLU A 85 -8.39 3.75 -0.24
C GLU A 85 -9.66 4.46 0.26
N TRP A 86 -9.54 5.70 0.71
CA TRP A 86 -10.68 6.52 1.12
C TRP A 86 -10.86 7.69 0.17
N LEU A 87 -11.92 7.64 -0.63
CA LEU A 87 -12.29 8.67 -1.60
C LEU A 87 -13.59 9.36 -1.23
N GLN A 88 -13.63 10.68 -1.33
CA GLN A 88 -14.87 11.43 -1.46
C GLN A 88 -15.12 11.70 -2.95
N VAL A 89 -16.30 11.33 -3.43
CA VAL A 89 -16.71 11.51 -4.83
C VAL A 89 -17.92 12.43 -4.89
N THR A 90 -17.86 13.44 -5.75
CA THR A 90 -19.00 14.29 -6.09
C THR A 90 -19.38 14.02 -7.54
N LEU A 91 -20.55 13.41 -7.71
CA LEU A 91 -21.15 13.13 -9.01
C LEU A 91 -22.12 14.26 -9.36
N PRO A 92 -22.08 14.81 -10.59
CA PRO A 92 -23.16 15.64 -11.09
C PRO A 92 -24.47 14.83 -11.14
N ALA A 93 -25.60 15.54 -11.10
CA ALA A 93 -26.90 14.90 -11.23
C ALA A 93 -26.97 14.07 -12.53
N GLN A 94 -27.66 12.93 -12.48
CA GLN A 94 -27.88 12.04 -13.62
C GLN A 94 -26.58 11.47 -14.23
N THR A 95 -25.47 11.46 -13.48
CA THR A 95 -24.20 10.85 -13.91
C THR A 95 -24.10 9.42 -13.39
N SER A 96 -23.61 8.51 -14.24
CA SER A 96 -23.35 7.12 -13.88
C SER A 96 -21.86 6.80 -14.00
N ILE A 97 -21.33 6.04 -13.04
CA ILE A 97 -19.94 5.56 -13.06
C ILE A 97 -19.91 4.04 -12.97
N SER A 98 -19.07 3.41 -13.78
CA SER A 98 -18.77 1.99 -13.62
C SER A 98 -17.81 1.79 -12.45
N CYS A 99 -18.04 0.73 -11.67
CA CYS A 99 -17.05 0.33 -10.67
C CYS A 99 -15.88 -0.35 -11.38
N LEU A 100 -14.66 0.07 -11.06
CA LEU A 100 -13.47 -0.69 -11.43
C LEU A 100 -13.47 -2.04 -10.71
N PRO A 101 -12.92 -3.10 -11.33
CA PRO A 101 -12.80 -4.39 -10.69
C PRO A 101 -11.99 -4.28 -9.39
N MET A 102 -12.51 -4.91 -8.34
CA MET A 102 -11.85 -4.94 -7.04
C MET A 102 -10.76 -6.02 -7.01
N PRO A 103 -9.62 -5.79 -6.33
CA PRO A 103 -8.68 -6.86 -6.04
C PRO A 103 -9.35 -8.01 -5.30
N LEU A 104 -8.90 -9.25 -5.53
CA LEU A 104 -9.38 -10.43 -4.82
C LEU A 104 -9.26 -10.23 -3.30
N GLY A 105 -10.39 -10.31 -2.59
CA GLY A 105 -10.46 -10.17 -1.12
C GLY A 105 -10.60 -8.73 -0.60
N GLY A 106 -10.81 -7.74 -1.46
CA GLY A 106 -11.15 -6.39 -1.02
C GLY A 106 -12.60 -6.27 -0.54
N GLU A 107 -12.87 -5.23 0.27
CA GLU A 107 -14.22 -4.79 0.62
C GLU A 107 -14.40 -3.34 0.15
N LYS A 108 -15.63 -2.96 -0.21
CA LYS A 108 -15.96 -1.57 -0.57
C LYS A 108 -17.19 -1.11 0.19
N TYR A 109 -17.03 0.01 0.86
CA TYR A 109 -18.07 0.69 1.60
C TYR A 109 -18.43 1.98 0.88
N VAL A 110 -19.72 2.29 0.82
CA VAL A 110 -20.23 3.54 0.25
C VAL A 110 -21.09 4.22 1.30
N TYR A 111 -20.85 5.52 1.51
CA TYR A 111 -21.64 6.34 2.41
C TYR A 111 -22.12 7.58 1.66
N MET A 112 -23.43 7.80 1.63
CA MET A 112 -24.04 8.94 0.96
C MET A 112 -24.01 10.17 1.86
N LEU A 113 -23.28 11.21 1.45
CA LEU A 113 -23.24 12.48 2.17
C LEU A 113 -24.41 13.40 1.82
N LYS A 114 -24.84 13.42 0.56
CA LYS A 114 -25.91 14.29 0.07
C LYS A 114 -26.45 13.81 -1.28
N GLY A 115 -27.78 13.81 -1.41
CA GLY A 115 -28.47 13.44 -2.64
C GLY A 115 -28.92 11.98 -2.61
N GLU A 116 -29.14 11.43 -3.80
CA GLU A 116 -29.60 10.05 -4.00
C GLU A 116 -28.62 9.33 -4.93
N LEU A 117 -28.35 8.05 -4.67
CA LEU A 117 -27.46 7.22 -5.47
C LEU A 117 -28.02 5.82 -5.55
N GLU A 118 -28.22 5.37 -6.79
CA GLU A 118 -28.59 4.00 -7.07
C GLU A 118 -27.31 3.15 -7.22
N ILE A 119 -27.18 2.11 -6.40
CA ILE A 119 -26.04 1.18 -6.48
C ILE A 119 -26.57 -0.20 -6.85
N PRO A 120 -26.30 -0.69 -8.07
CA PRO A 120 -26.59 -2.06 -8.42
C PRO A 120 -25.54 -2.98 -7.79
N VAL A 121 -25.97 -3.85 -6.86
CA VAL A 121 -25.10 -4.86 -6.24
C VAL A 121 -25.56 -6.23 -6.71
N ALA A 122 -24.82 -6.85 -7.64
CA ALA A 122 -24.97 -8.25 -8.07
C ALA A 122 -26.37 -8.89 -7.92
N GLY A 123 -27.42 -8.18 -8.37
CA GLY A 123 -28.82 -8.65 -8.34
C GLY A 123 -29.82 -7.80 -7.55
N GLU A 124 -29.39 -6.92 -6.63
CA GLU A 124 -30.30 -6.05 -5.86
C GLU A 124 -29.96 -4.57 -6.05
N LYS A 125 -31.01 -3.77 -6.30
CA LYS A 125 -30.95 -2.30 -6.29
C LYS A 125 -31.12 -1.83 -4.86
N ILE A 126 -30.12 -1.13 -4.33
CA ILE A 126 -30.26 -0.41 -3.07
C ILE A 126 -30.52 1.05 -3.45
N CYS A 127 -31.73 1.53 -3.13
CA CYS A 127 -32.17 2.92 -3.33
C CYS A 127 -31.71 3.80 -2.16
#